data_AF-A0A963E2H9-F1
#
_entry.id   AF-A0A963E2H9-F1
#
_cell.length_a   1.000
_cell.length_b   1.000
_cell.length_c   1.000
_cell.angle_alpha   90.00
_cell.angle_beta   90.00
_cell.angle_gamma   90.00
#
_symmetry.space_group_name_H-M   'P 1'
#
loop_
_entity.id
_entity.type
_entity.pdbx_description
1 polymer ?
#
loop_
_entity_poly.entity_id
_entity_poly.type
_entity_poly.pdbx_seq_one_letter_code
_entity_poly.pdbx_strand_id
1 'polypeptide(L)'
;TSAIAGGTDYVLIPEYPPAEGWEDRMCELLRHGRAAGRRDSIVVVAEGATDRAGNRIGGDYIRRILEERLGEDTRVTILGHVQRGGTPSAYDRWMSTLVGHAAVQELLAATPDSEPQLIGVRYNRVRRLPLMQCVEQTRAIARTIAEKDYAKAVELRGGSFTEMTKTFRAMAEALPSVTPPVRPRRIAVLHGGGLAPGMNTA
;
A
#
# COMPACT_ATOMS: atom_id res chain seq x y z
N THR A 1 -2.16 0.38 -1.73
CA THR A 1 -3.07 1.17 -2.59
C THR A 1 -4.08 1.96 -1.78
N SER A 2 -4.81 1.36 -0.84
CA SER A 2 -5.83 2.05 -0.03
C SER A 2 -5.33 3.31 0.68
N ALA A 3 -4.10 3.28 1.21
CA ALA A 3 -3.53 4.42 1.94
C ALA A 3 -3.33 5.66 1.04
N ILE A 4 -2.80 5.48 -0.17
CA ILE A 4 -2.61 6.60 -1.12
C ILE A 4 -3.96 7.06 -1.67
N ALA A 5 -4.79 6.12 -2.14
CA ALA A 5 -6.07 6.45 -2.77
C ALA A 5 -7.06 7.08 -1.79
N GLY A 6 -6.99 6.71 -0.51
CA GLY A 6 -7.89 7.18 0.54
C GLY A 6 -7.37 8.41 1.31
N GLY A 7 -6.27 9.03 0.88
CA GLY A 7 -5.70 10.20 1.56
C GLY A 7 -5.34 9.92 3.04
N THR A 8 -4.88 8.71 3.32
CA THR A 8 -4.57 8.26 4.69
C THR A 8 -3.38 9.01 5.29
N ASP A 9 -3.47 9.37 6.56
CA ASP A 9 -2.41 10.10 7.27
C ASP A 9 -1.31 9.18 7.81
N TYR A 10 -1.68 7.95 8.19
CA TYR A 10 -0.74 6.97 8.72
C TYR A 10 -1.12 5.54 8.33
N VAL A 11 -0.15 4.73 7.92
CA VAL A 11 -0.37 3.34 7.50
C VAL A 11 0.55 2.37 8.24
N LEU A 12 -0.02 1.24 8.65
CA LEU A 12 0.69 0.15 9.32
C LEU A 12 0.59 -1.11 8.46
N ILE A 13 1.72 -1.62 7.99
CA ILE A 13 1.83 -2.80 7.11
C ILE A 13 2.87 -3.80 7.63
N PRO A 14 2.67 -5.11 7.41
CA PRO A 14 3.60 -6.14 7.88
C PRO A 14 4.98 -6.07 7.22
N GLU A 15 5.07 -5.61 5.97
CA GLU A 15 6.34 -5.51 5.24
C GLU A 15 7.24 -4.39 5.77
N TYR A 16 6.67 -3.42 6.50
CA TYR A 16 7.39 -2.29 7.06
C TYR A 16 6.85 -1.95 8.45
N PRO A 17 7.13 -2.80 9.46
CA PRO A 17 6.64 -2.58 10.80
C PRO A 17 7.28 -1.32 11.40
N PRO A 18 6.52 -0.56 12.19
CA PRO A 18 7.00 0.68 12.77
C PRO A 18 8.17 0.45 13.73
N ALA A 19 9.10 1.42 13.79
CA ALA A 19 10.20 1.42 14.75
C ALA A 19 9.71 1.84 16.15
N GLU A 20 10.54 1.67 17.18
CA GLU A 20 10.24 2.17 18.53
C GLU A 20 9.93 3.68 18.51
N GLY A 21 8.99 4.11 19.36
CA GLY A 21 8.52 5.51 19.41
C GLY A 21 7.58 5.91 18.27
N TRP A 22 7.06 4.94 17.51
CA TRP A 22 6.14 5.23 16.40
C TRP A 22 4.79 5.76 16.85
N GLU A 23 4.34 5.43 18.06
CA GLU A 23 3.10 5.93 18.63
C GLU A 23 3.16 7.44 18.76
N ASP A 24 4.26 7.95 19.31
CA ASP A 24 4.51 9.40 19.44
C ASP A 24 4.64 10.05 18.07
N ARG A 25 5.42 9.45 17.17
CA ARG A 25 5.56 9.94 15.80
C ARG A 25 4.22 10.01 15.07
N MET A 26 3.36 9.01 15.22
CA MET A 26 2.02 9.00 14.64
C MET A 26 1.20 10.16 15.23
N CYS A 27 1.16 10.30 16.55
CA CYS A 27 0.45 11.39 17.21
C CYS A 27 0.95 12.78 16.77
N GLU A 28 2.26 12.97 16.61
CA GLU A 28 2.85 14.21 16.09
C GLU A 28 2.43 14.50 14.65
N LEU A 29 2.49 13.50 13.77
CA LEU A 29 2.07 13.64 12.37
C LEU A 29 0.60 14.06 12.26
N LEU A 30 -0.29 13.44 13.04
CA LEU A 30 -1.72 13.77 13.06
C LEU A 30 -1.95 15.18 13.64
N ARG A 31 -1.25 15.53 14.73
CA ARG A 31 -1.33 16.86 15.34
C ARG A 31 -0.89 17.96 14.38
N HIS A 32 0.21 17.76 13.65
CA HIS A 32 0.67 18.69 12.62
C HIS A 32 -0.35 18.83 11.49
N GLY A 33 -0.96 17.72 11.07
CA GLY A 33 -2.06 17.73 10.11
C GLY A 33 -3.24 18.60 10.54
N ARG A 34 -3.68 18.44 11.78
CA ARG A 34 -4.76 19.24 12.38
C ARG A 34 -4.39 20.73 12.44
N ALA A 35 -3.17 21.03 12.87
CA ALA A 35 -2.66 22.41 12.92
C ALA A 35 -2.57 23.05 11.52
N ALA A 36 -2.30 22.25 10.49
CA ALA A 36 -2.33 22.68 9.09
C ALA A 36 -3.74 22.80 8.50
N GLY A 37 -4.79 22.52 9.28
CA GLY A 37 -6.19 22.72 8.90
C GLY A 37 -6.94 21.46 8.48
N ARG A 38 -6.35 20.26 8.58
CA ARG A 38 -7.09 19.01 8.36
C ARG A 38 -8.20 18.88 9.40
N ARG A 39 -9.38 18.41 8.99
CA ARG A 39 -10.58 18.30 9.86
C ARG A 39 -10.76 16.92 10.44
N ASP A 40 -10.24 15.94 9.76
CA ASP A 40 -10.30 14.52 10.05
C ASP A 40 -8.90 13.89 9.90
N SER A 41 -8.77 12.68 10.42
CA SER A 41 -7.54 11.89 10.33
C SER A 41 -7.90 10.42 10.12
N ILE A 42 -7.21 9.78 9.19
CA ILE A 42 -7.45 8.39 8.79
C ILE A 42 -6.16 7.61 9.03
N VAL A 43 -6.25 6.58 9.87
CA VAL A 43 -5.19 5.60 10.09
C VAL A 43 -5.61 4.25 9.51
N VAL A 44 -4.81 3.72 8.60
CA VAL A 44 -5.07 2.40 7.99
C VAL A 44 -4.17 1.36 8.61
N VAL A 45 -4.77 0.32 9.18
CA VAL A 45 -4.07 -0.79 9.82
C VAL A 45 -4.30 -2.06 8.99
N ALA A 46 -3.23 -2.63 8.44
CA ALA A 46 -3.33 -3.93 7.77
C ALA A 46 -3.66 -5.02 8.79
N GLU A 47 -4.42 -6.05 8.38
CA GLU A 47 -4.80 -7.17 9.26
C GLU A 47 -3.58 -7.88 9.88
N GLY A 48 -2.47 -7.95 9.14
CA GLY A 48 -1.21 -8.52 9.58
C GLY A 48 -0.23 -7.51 10.21
N ALA A 49 -0.65 -6.29 10.55
CA ALA A 49 0.24 -5.29 11.11
C ALA A 49 0.82 -5.75 12.45
N THR A 50 2.15 -5.65 12.58
CA THR A 50 2.89 -5.92 13.82
C THR A 50 3.91 -4.82 14.06
N ASP A 51 4.38 -4.69 15.29
CA ASP A 51 5.62 -3.96 15.60
C ASP A 51 6.86 -4.83 15.25
N ARG A 52 8.06 -4.29 15.50
CA ARG A 52 9.33 -5.02 15.30
C ARG A 52 9.62 -6.10 16.35
N ALA A 53 8.87 -6.11 17.44
CA ALA A 53 8.91 -7.19 18.43
C ALA A 53 8.00 -8.37 18.03
N GLY A 54 7.12 -8.18 17.05
CA GLY A 54 6.16 -9.18 16.58
C GLY A 54 4.79 -9.08 17.26
N ASN A 55 4.56 -8.04 18.08
CA ASN A 55 3.26 -7.82 18.70
C ASN A 55 2.29 -7.29 17.66
N ARG A 56 1.08 -7.86 17.62
CA ARG A 56 0.02 -7.45 16.70
C ARG A 56 -0.45 -6.03 17.03
N ILE A 57 -0.54 -5.19 16.02
CA ILE A 57 -1.10 -3.83 16.12
C ILE A 57 -2.54 -3.87 15.60
N GLY A 58 -3.51 -3.71 16.51
CA GLY A 58 -4.94 -3.72 16.19
C GLY A 58 -5.57 -2.33 16.20
N GLY A 59 -6.74 -2.18 15.56
CA GLY A 59 -7.48 -0.92 15.51
C GLY A 59 -7.85 -0.35 16.90
N ASP A 60 -8.26 -1.21 17.84
CA ASP A 60 -8.57 -0.79 19.21
C ASP A 60 -7.36 -0.24 19.97
N TYR A 61 -6.17 -0.78 19.70
CA TYR A 61 -4.93 -0.27 20.30
C TYR A 61 -4.60 1.13 19.78
N ILE A 62 -4.74 1.34 18.46
CA ILE A 62 -4.59 2.68 17.86
C ILE A 62 -5.61 3.65 18.43
N ARG A 63 -6.89 3.25 18.52
CA ARG A 63 -7.94 4.10 19.11
C ARG A 63 -7.54 4.60 20.49
N ARG A 64 -7.12 3.70 21.38
CA ARG A 64 -6.71 4.06 22.74
C ARG A 64 -5.56 5.06 22.74
N ILE A 65 -4.53 4.86 21.89
CA ILE A 65 -3.41 5.79 21.76
C ILE A 65 -3.89 7.19 21.36
N LEU A 66 -4.78 7.27 20.37
CA LEU A 66 -5.28 8.55 19.86
C LEU A 66 -6.17 9.27 20.88
N GLU A 67 -7.04 8.55 21.57
CA GLU A 67 -7.89 9.10 22.64
C GLU A 67 -7.04 9.58 23.82
N GLU A 68 -6.06 8.80 24.29
CA GLU A 68 -5.23 9.13 25.45
C GLU A 68 -4.24 10.28 25.18
N ARG A 69 -3.60 10.28 24.00
CA ARG A 69 -2.50 11.23 23.70
C ARG A 69 -2.95 12.49 22.97
N LEU A 70 -4.05 12.42 22.22
CA LEU A 70 -4.57 13.55 21.44
C LEU A 70 -5.93 14.05 21.94
N GLY A 71 -6.69 13.25 22.69
CA GLY A 71 -8.04 13.61 23.12
C GLY A 71 -9.07 13.64 21.98
N GLU A 72 -8.78 12.93 20.87
CA GLU A 72 -9.63 12.91 19.67
C GLU A 72 -10.68 11.79 19.74
N ASP A 73 -11.94 12.08 19.40
CA ASP A 73 -13.00 11.05 19.27
C ASP A 73 -12.66 10.11 18.10
N THR A 74 -12.29 8.88 18.44
CA THR A 74 -11.73 7.94 17.47
C THR A 74 -12.64 6.74 17.26
N ARG A 75 -12.96 6.45 16.00
CA ARG A 75 -13.84 5.33 15.61
C ARG A 75 -13.05 4.28 14.84
N VAL A 76 -13.22 3.02 15.25
CA VAL A 76 -12.61 1.87 14.58
C VAL A 76 -13.64 1.26 13.63
N THR A 77 -13.27 1.11 12.36
CA THR A 77 -14.06 0.40 11.36
C THR A 77 -13.29 -0.81 10.85
N ILE A 78 -13.82 -2.00 11.10
CA ILE A 78 -13.27 -3.26 10.57
C ILE A 78 -14.07 -3.62 9.31
N LEU A 79 -13.43 -3.50 8.14
CA LEU A 79 -14.10 -3.76 6.85
C LEU A 79 -14.57 -5.22 6.72
N GLY A 80 -13.73 -6.18 7.13
CA GLY A 80 -14.06 -7.60 7.10
C GLY A 80 -14.39 -8.11 5.69
N HIS A 81 -15.41 -8.98 5.60
CA HIS A 81 -15.74 -9.72 4.38
C HIS A 81 -16.23 -8.86 3.21
N VAL A 82 -16.58 -7.58 3.44
CA VAL A 82 -17.00 -6.67 2.37
C VAL A 82 -15.91 -6.52 1.30
N GLN A 83 -14.64 -6.66 1.68
CA GLN A 83 -13.48 -6.57 0.77
C GLN A 83 -13.41 -7.71 -0.25
N ARG A 84 -14.15 -8.81 -0.04
CA ARG A 84 -14.21 -9.97 -0.95
C ARG A 84 -15.54 -10.08 -1.70
N GLY A 85 -16.50 -9.20 -1.39
CA GLY A 85 -17.83 -9.18 -2.00
C GLY A 85 -17.97 -8.10 -3.07
N GLY A 86 -19.20 -7.91 -3.54
CA GLY A 86 -19.54 -6.90 -4.52
C GLY A 86 -19.31 -7.34 -5.97
N THR A 87 -19.41 -6.37 -6.89
CA THR A 87 -19.29 -6.61 -8.32
C THR A 87 -17.86 -6.33 -8.78
N PRO A 88 -17.20 -7.24 -9.54
CA PRO A 88 -15.85 -7.01 -10.04
C PRO A 88 -15.74 -5.72 -10.85
N SER A 89 -14.64 -4.99 -10.67
CA SER A 89 -14.37 -3.74 -11.38
C SER A 89 -14.19 -3.98 -12.89
N ALA A 90 -14.24 -2.91 -13.69
CA ALA A 90 -13.95 -3.02 -15.12
C ALA A 90 -12.54 -3.60 -15.38
N TYR A 91 -11.58 -3.25 -14.54
CA TYR A 91 -10.21 -3.77 -14.60
C TYR A 91 -10.17 -5.27 -14.29
N ASP A 92 -10.82 -5.72 -13.22
CA ASP A 92 -10.84 -7.14 -12.83
C ASP A 92 -11.52 -8.01 -13.89
N ARG A 93 -12.63 -7.55 -14.49
CA ARG A 93 -13.33 -8.27 -15.57
C ARG A 93 -12.46 -8.42 -16.80
N TRP A 94 -11.83 -7.33 -17.24
CA TRP A 94 -10.96 -7.34 -18.41
C TRP A 94 -9.71 -8.19 -18.18
N MET A 95 -9.02 -8.00 -17.05
CA MET A 95 -7.79 -8.70 -16.72
C MET A 95 -8.03 -10.21 -16.56
N SER A 96 -9.09 -10.61 -15.84
CA SER A 96 -9.43 -12.03 -15.66
C SER A 96 -9.76 -12.72 -16.99
N THR A 97 -10.47 -12.04 -17.89
CA THR A 97 -10.75 -12.55 -19.24
C THR A 97 -9.46 -12.77 -20.03
N LEU A 98 -8.53 -11.80 -20.02
CA LEU A 98 -7.26 -11.93 -20.73
C LEU A 98 -6.36 -13.04 -20.18
N VAL A 99 -6.22 -13.09 -18.85
CA VAL A 99 -5.41 -14.12 -18.18
C VAL A 99 -6.04 -15.50 -18.38
N GLY A 100 -7.37 -15.61 -18.31
CA GLY A 100 -8.10 -16.85 -18.56
C GLY A 100 -7.92 -17.36 -19.99
N HIS A 101 -8.05 -16.48 -21.00
CA HIS A 101 -7.76 -16.84 -22.38
C HIS A 101 -6.32 -17.34 -22.55
N ALA A 102 -5.33 -16.62 -22.00
CA ALA A 102 -3.93 -17.00 -22.09
C ALA A 102 -3.62 -18.32 -21.36
N ALA A 103 -4.30 -18.62 -20.26
CA ALA A 103 -4.17 -19.88 -19.54
C ALA A 103 -4.69 -21.06 -20.38
N VAL A 104 -5.80 -20.91 -21.08
CA VAL A 104 -6.30 -21.93 -22.01
C VAL A 104 -5.30 -22.15 -23.16
N GLN A 105 -4.76 -21.07 -23.73
CA GLN A 105 -3.73 -21.19 -24.77
C GLN A 105 -2.48 -21.91 -24.27
N GLU A 106 -2.05 -21.63 -23.03
CA GLU A 106 -0.92 -22.33 -22.41
C GLU A 106 -1.19 -23.82 -22.24
N LEU A 107 -2.38 -24.17 -21.75
CA LEU A 107 -2.78 -25.56 -21.55
C LEU A 107 -2.83 -26.36 -22.85
N LEU A 108 -3.32 -25.75 -23.94
CA LEU A 108 -3.40 -26.39 -25.25
C LEU A 108 -2.02 -26.60 -25.90
N ALA A 109 -1.06 -25.72 -25.62
CA ALA A 109 0.30 -25.81 -26.13
C ALA A 109 1.22 -26.69 -25.26
N ALA A 110 0.81 -26.98 -24.02
CA ALA A 110 1.60 -27.75 -23.08
C ALA A 110 1.78 -29.21 -23.52
N THR A 111 2.96 -29.72 -23.26
CA THR A 111 3.35 -31.13 -23.42
C THR A 111 3.58 -31.76 -22.03
N PRO A 112 3.70 -33.10 -21.91
CA PRO A 112 4.02 -33.74 -20.64
C PRO A 112 5.30 -33.22 -19.96
N ASP A 113 6.26 -32.73 -20.75
CA ASP A 113 7.54 -32.18 -20.26
C ASP A 113 7.48 -30.66 -20.01
N SER A 114 6.35 -30.01 -20.30
CA SER A 114 6.21 -28.56 -20.09
C SER A 114 6.17 -28.20 -18.62
N GLU A 115 6.98 -27.23 -18.22
CA GLU A 115 6.99 -26.73 -16.85
C GLU A 115 5.67 -25.99 -16.52
N PRO A 116 5.04 -26.25 -15.36
CA PRO A 116 3.85 -25.51 -14.93
C PRO A 116 4.10 -24.01 -14.85
N GLN A 117 3.23 -23.22 -15.51
CA GLN A 117 3.33 -21.76 -15.56
C GLN A 117 2.25 -21.09 -14.71
N LEU A 118 2.61 -19.99 -14.06
CA LEU A 118 1.70 -18.97 -13.53
C LEU A 118 1.47 -17.91 -14.61
N ILE A 119 0.20 -17.66 -14.92
CA ILE A 119 -0.21 -16.64 -15.88
C ILE A 119 -0.65 -15.38 -15.13
N GLY A 120 -0.09 -14.24 -15.50
CA GLY A 120 -0.41 -12.96 -14.88
C GLY A 120 -0.14 -11.78 -15.80
N VAL A 121 -0.23 -10.56 -15.26
CA VAL A 121 0.02 -9.32 -16.00
C VAL A 121 1.22 -8.59 -15.41
N ARG A 122 2.16 -8.18 -16.26
CA ARG A 122 3.29 -7.31 -15.88
C ARG A 122 3.54 -6.29 -16.98
N TYR A 123 3.65 -5.01 -16.60
CA TYR A 123 3.79 -3.88 -17.53
C TYR A 123 2.71 -3.89 -18.63
N ASN A 124 1.45 -4.09 -18.21
CA ASN A 124 0.28 -4.15 -19.10
C ASN A 124 0.37 -5.23 -20.20
N ARG A 125 1.12 -6.32 -19.94
CA ARG A 125 1.25 -7.46 -20.86
C ARG A 125 1.04 -8.76 -20.10
N VAL A 126 0.41 -9.73 -20.75
CA VAL A 126 0.30 -11.09 -20.20
C VAL A 126 1.68 -11.73 -20.16
N ARG A 127 2.02 -12.35 -19.03
CA ARG A 127 3.27 -13.06 -18.78
C ARG A 127 3.00 -14.46 -18.26
N ARG A 128 3.88 -15.37 -18.65
CA ARG A 128 4.02 -16.73 -18.12
C ARG A 128 5.29 -16.77 -17.30
N LEU A 129 5.21 -17.27 -16.09
CA LEU A 129 6.35 -17.41 -15.19
C LEU A 129 6.34 -18.83 -14.61
N PRO A 130 7.49 -19.48 -14.42
CA PRO A 130 7.55 -20.77 -13.75
C PRO A 130 6.82 -20.73 -12.40
N LEU A 131 5.88 -21.66 -12.20
CA LEU A 131 5.02 -21.69 -11.02
C LEU A 131 5.84 -21.83 -9.74
N MET A 132 6.81 -22.76 -9.74
CA MET A 132 7.63 -23.04 -8.57
C MET A 132 8.50 -21.84 -8.18
N GLN A 133 9.05 -21.13 -9.17
CA GLN A 133 9.77 -19.88 -8.92
C GLN A 133 8.88 -18.83 -8.24
N CYS A 134 7.64 -18.66 -8.70
CA CYS A 134 6.70 -17.71 -8.08
C CYS A 134 6.37 -18.09 -6.63
N VAL A 135 6.19 -19.39 -6.35
CA VAL A 135 5.93 -19.91 -5.00
C VAL A 135 7.13 -19.65 -4.08
N GLU A 136 8.33 -19.94 -4.54
CA GLU A 136 9.57 -19.71 -3.79
C GLU A 136 9.77 -18.22 -3.45
N GLN A 137 9.60 -17.34 -4.44
CA GLN A 137 9.69 -15.89 -4.25
C GLN A 137 8.66 -15.38 -3.23
N THR A 138 7.43 -15.88 -3.29
CA THR A 138 6.37 -15.50 -2.34
C THR A 138 6.71 -15.94 -0.91
N ARG A 139 7.23 -17.16 -0.74
CA ARG A 139 7.66 -17.70 0.57
C ARG A 139 8.89 -16.98 1.11
N ALA A 140 9.79 -16.52 0.25
CA ALA A 140 10.98 -15.76 0.65
C ALA A 140 10.58 -14.50 1.42
N ILE A 141 9.54 -13.78 0.99
CA ILE A 141 9.08 -12.56 1.68
C ILE A 141 8.67 -12.85 3.12
N ALA A 142 7.90 -13.91 3.35
CA ALA A 142 7.47 -14.28 4.70
C ALA A 142 8.66 -14.65 5.60
N ARG A 143 9.65 -15.38 5.07
CA ARG A 143 10.91 -15.68 5.79
C ARG A 143 11.66 -14.40 6.17
N THR A 144 11.85 -13.52 5.21
CA THR A 144 12.59 -12.27 5.40
C THR A 144 11.93 -11.36 6.45
N ILE A 145 10.59 -11.34 6.52
CA ILE A 145 9.86 -10.64 7.60
C ILE A 145 10.11 -11.32 8.96
N ALA A 146 10.08 -12.66 9.02
CA ALA A 146 10.35 -13.40 10.25
C ALA A 146 11.80 -13.22 10.75
N GLU A 147 12.76 -13.09 9.82
CA GLU A 147 14.18 -12.78 10.08
C GLU A 147 14.41 -11.29 10.40
N LYS A 148 13.35 -10.47 10.39
CA LYS A 148 13.37 -9.02 10.65
C LYS A 148 14.17 -8.18 9.65
N ASP A 149 14.44 -8.71 8.45
CA ASP A 149 15.04 -7.95 7.36
C ASP A 149 13.96 -7.23 6.53
N TYR A 150 13.34 -6.21 7.13
CA TYR A 150 12.23 -5.50 6.50
C TYR A 150 12.64 -4.74 5.23
N ALA A 151 13.90 -4.33 5.11
CA ALA A 151 14.41 -3.69 3.90
C ALA A 151 14.34 -4.66 2.71
N LYS A 152 14.81 -5.90 2.92
CA LYS A 152 14.73 -6.93 1.89
C LYS A 152 13.29 -7.37 1.61
N ALA A 153 12.43 -7.42 2.64
CA ALA A 153 11.01 -7.75 2.46
C ALA A 153 10.30 -6.76 1.51
N VAL A 154 10.55 -5.46 1.67
CA VAL A 154 10.01 -4.41 0.79
C VAL A 154 10.58 -4.52 -0.63
N GLU A 155 11.88 -4.79 -0.76
CA GLU A 155 12.53 -4.98 -2.07
C GLU A 155 11.92 -6.17 -2.83
N LEU A 156 11.71 -7.30 -2.14
CA LEU A 156 11.13 -8.52 -2.73
C LEU A 156 9.65 -8.36 -3.16
N ARG A 157 8.91 -7.40 -2.58
CA ARG A 157 7.57 -7.02 -3.08
C ARG A 157 7.61 -6.32 -4.44
N GLY A 158 8.80 -5.87 -4.88
CA GLY A 158 9.05 -5.29 -6.19
C GLY A 158 9.03 -3.77 -6.23
N GLY A 159 9.48 -3.23 -7.37
CA GLY A 159 9.66 -1.79 -7.55
C GLY A 159 8.38 -0.97 -7.40
N SER A 160 7.23 -1.46 -7.87
CA SER A 160 5.96 -0.73 -7.73
C SER A 160 5.54 -0.56 -6.27
N PHE A 161 5.78 -1.56 -5.42
CA PHE A 161 5.51 -1.48 -4.00
C PHE A 161 6.45 -0.49 -3.32
N THR A 162 7.75 -0.57 -3.63
CA THR A 162 8.77 0.36 -3.13
C THR A 162 8.42 1.81 -3.47
N GLU A 163 8.12 2.11 -4.74
CA GLU A 163 7.76 3.46 -5.17
C GLU A 163 6.48 3.94 -4.48
N MET A 164 5.46 3.09 -4.37
CA MET A 164 4.24 3.41 -3.64
C MET A 164 4.51 3.75 -2.16
N THR A 165 5.39 3.04 -1.46
CA THR A 165 5.74 3.40 -0.08
C THR A 165 6.48 4.75 0.02
N LYS A 166 7.32 5.09 -0.96
CA LYS A 166 8.01 6.39 -1.01
C LYS A 166 7.03 7.53 -1.26
N THR A 167 6.17 7.38 -2.27
CA THR A 167 5.13 8.37 -2.60
C THR A 167 4.22 8.60 -1.41
N PHE A 168 3.76 7.53 -0.75
CA PHE A 168 2.91 7.66 0.43
C PHE A 168 3.59 8.48 1.54
N ARG A 169 4.87 8.22 1.85
CA ARG A 169 5.59 8.98 2.88
C ARG A 169 5.70 10.46 2.54
N ALA A 170 6.01 10.78 1.29
CA ALA A 170 6.09 12.15 0.83
C ALA A 170 4.73 12.87 0.92
N MET A 171 3.62 12.17 0.68
CA MET A 171 2.26 12.73 0.78
C MET A 171 1.76 12.85 2.22
N ALA A 172 2.14 11.91 3.10
CA ALA A 172 1.67 11.86 4.49
C ALA A 172 2.34 12.92 5.39
N GLU A 173 3.47 13.49 4.96
CA GLU A 173 4.15 14.56 5.67
C GLU A 173 3.31 15.85 5.68
N ALA A 174 2.93 16.30 6.88
CA ALA A 174 2.18 17.56 7.05
C ALA A 174 3.07 18.81 6.92
N LEU A 175 4.39 18.66 7.07
CA LEU A 175 5.37 19.74 6.97
C LEU A 175 6.44 19.36 5.95
N PRO A 176 7.01 20.33 5.21
CA PRO A 176 8.07 20.04 4.26
C PRO A 176 9.28 19.39 4.96
N SER A 177 9.69 18.22 4.49
CA SER A 177 10.93 17.55 4.92
C SER A 177 12.19 18.12 4.27
N VAL A 178 12.04 19.06 3.33
CA VAL A 178 13.16 19.68 2.60
C VAL A 178 13.35 21.13 3.01
N THR A 179 14.61 21.53 3.14
CA THR A 179 14.97 22.93 3.35
C THR A 179 14.59 23.73 2.11
N PRO A 180 13.87 24.86 2.25
CA PRO A 180 13.53 25.68 1.10
C PRO A 180 14.80 26.18 0.40
N PRO A 181 14.84 26.20 -0.94
CA PRO A 181 16.01 26.68 -1.66
C PRO A 181 16.23 28.16 -1.37
N VAL A 182 17.50 28.59 -1.35
CA VAL A 182 17.92 29.98 -1.13
C VAL A 182 17.19 30.96 -2.06
N ARG A 183 16.88 30.52 -3.28
CA ARG A 183 16.04 31.26 -4.23
C ARG A 183 14.75 30.47 -4.50
N PRO A 184 13.59 30.94 -4.03
CA PRO A 184 12.32 30.25 -4.27
C PRO A 184 12.01 30.26 -5.78
N ARG A 185 11.57 29.10 -6.28
CA ARG A 185 11.05 28.97 -7.65
C ARG A 185 9.55 29.18 -7.63
N ARG A 186 9.03 29.80 -8.69
CA ARG A 186 7.58 29.91 -8.93
C ARG A 186 7.16 28.72 -9.78
N ILE A 187 6.21 27.94 -9.28
CA ILE A 187 5.65 26.78 -9.97
C ILE A 187 4.20 27.10 -10.28
N ALA A 188 3.79 26.92 -11.53
CA ALA A 188 2.40 26.99 -11.95
C ALA A 188 1.94 25.58 -12.33
N VAL A 189 0.77 25.18 -11.81
CA VAL A 189 0.10 23.93 -12.17
C VAL A 189 -1.19 24.32 -12.91
N LEU A 190 -1.41 23.76 -14.10
CA LEU A 190 -2.55 24.07 -14.95
C LEU A 190 -3.18 22.77 -15.44
N HIS A 191 -4.51 22.69 -15.39
CA HIS A 191 -5.27 21.66 -16.08
C HIS A 191 -5.74 22.19 -17.44
N GLY A 192 -5.47 21.45 -18.51
CA GLY A 192 -5.96 21.75 -19.85
C GLY A 192 -6.78 20.58 -20.39
N GLY A 193 -7.95 20.87 -20.96
CA GLY A 193 -8.84 19.88 -21.54
C GLY A 193 -10.16 19.71 -20.77
N GLY A 194 -10.90 18.65 -21.11
CA GLY A 194 -12.16 18.31 -20.44
C GLY A 194 -11.94 17.80 -19.02
N LEU A 195 -12.98 17.90 -18.19
CA LEU A 195 -12.95 17.40 -16.81
C LEU A 195 -12.72 15.88 -16.80
N ALA A 196 -11.73 15.44 -16.02
CA ALA A 196 -11.35 14.04 -15.89
C ALA A 196 -11.23 13.63 -14.40
N PRO A 197 -11.81 12.50 -13.98
CA PRO A 197 -11.58 11.95 -12.65
C PRO A 197 -10.08 11.74 -12.39
N GLY A 198 -9.59 12.24 -11.25
CA GLY A 198 -8.17 12.22 -10.89
C GLY A 198 -7.44 13.56 -11.03
N MET A 199 -8.02 14.55 -11.73
CA MET A 199 -7.41 15.89 -11.87
C MET A 199 -7.08 16.55 -10.53
N ASN A 200 -7.95 16.45 -9.52
CA ASN A 200 -7.69 17.06 -8.20
C ASN A 200 -6.63 16.31 -7.38
N THR A 201 -6.34 15.06 -7.74
CA THR A 201 -5.39 14.18 -7.03
C THR A 201 -3.99 14.24 -7.64
N ALA A 202 -3.89 14.60 -8.92
CA ALA A 202 -2.64 14.74 -9.67
C ALA A 202 -1.86 16.01 -9.27
#